data_AF-A0A838IN72-F1
#
_entry.id   AF-A0A838IN72-F1
#
_cell.length_a   1.000
_cell.length_b   1.000
_cell.length_c   1.000
_cell.angle_alpha   90.00
_cell.angle_beta   90.00
_cell.angle_gamma   90.00
#
_symmetry.space_group_name_H-M   'P 1'
#
loop_
_entity.id
_entity.type
_entity.pdbx_description
1 polymer ?
#
loop_
_entity_poly.entity_id
_entity_poly.type
_entity_poly.pdbx_seq_one_letter_code
_entity_poly.pdbx_strand_id
1 'polypeptide(L)'
;MRTANFMANKTLRVGLLALATSAISSPAFAASAGDHHGFPWLSWAVSIVNLMIFLGILIKFAGPKIQSFFAERRRAFTYNLEEASRLRKEAEARLDEYTARLDALESERQQLLDEYHAQGEREKDRLIEAAKKQVEKMRADAELTIKQDVKKAVANLERQAVDLAVEMAHRMANEKLDAAGRNRLVDGYVAELGQNSAKSAQTTPA
;
A
#
# COMPACT_ATOMS: atom_id res chain seq x y z
N MET A 1 -15.90 -29.06 -34.02
CA MET A 1 -14.81 -29.38 -34.99
C MET A 1 -14.97 -30.78 -35.60
N ARG A 2 -16.09 -31.11 -36.29
CA ARG A 2 -16.29 -32.46 -36.87
C ARG A 2 -16.76 -32.49 -38.34
N THR A 3 -16.98 -31.34 -38.97
CA THR A 3 -17.64 -31.29 -40.30
C THR A 3 -16.71 -30.88 -41.45
N ALA A 4 -15.55 -30.28 -41.19
CA ALA A 4 -14.64 -29.82 -42.26
C ALA A 4 -13.85 -30.96 -42.95
N ASN A 5 -13.50 -32.01 -42.21
CA ASN A 5 -12.83 -33.19 -42.79
C ASN A 5 -13.76 -34.08 -43.63
N PHE A 6 -15.08 -33.89 -43.54
CA PHE A 6 -16.04 -34.69 -44.29
C PHE A 6 -16.11 -34.27 -45.78
N MET A 7 -15.95 -32.98 -46.10
CA MET A 7 -16.02 -32.50 -47.48
C MET A 7 -14.74 -32.73 -48.28
N ALA A 8 -13.55 -32.58 -47.67
CA ALA A 8 -12.28 -32.81 -48.35
C ALA A 8 -12.12 -34.28 -48.82
N ASN A 9 -12.60 -35.22 -48.01
CA ASN A 9 -12.59 -36.65 -48.36
C ASN A 9 -13.65 -37.00 -49.40
N LYS A 10 -14.75 -36.24 -49.49
CA LYS A 10 -15.82 -36.44 -50.48
C LYS A 10 -15.36 -36.04 -51.89
N THR A 11 -14.64 -34.93 -52.03
CA THR A 11 -14.07 -34.50 -53.33
C THR A 11 -12.90 -35.38 -53.78
N LEU A 12 -12.10 -35.88 -52.85
CA LEU A 12 -11.03 -36.84 -53.13
C LEU A 12 -11.61 -38.18 -53.59
N ARG A 13 -12.68 -38.66 -52.93
CA ARG A 13 -13.40 -39.88 -53.30
C ARG A 13 -14.12 -39.77 -54.63
N VAL A 14 -14.67 -38.60 -55.00
CA VAL A 14 -15.29 -38.38 -56.32
C VAL A 14 -14.25 -38.39 -57.45
N GLY A 15 -13.06 -37.82 -57.22
CA GLY A 15 -11.94 -37.91 -58.17
C GLY A 15 -11.41 -39.35 -58.32
N LEU A 16 -11.38 -40.13 -57.24
CA LEU A 16 -10.95 -41.53 -57.24
C LEU A 16 -12.03 -42.48 -57.80
N LEU A 17 -13.32 -42.15 -57.63
CA LEU A 17 -14.45 -42.84 -58.26
C LEU A 17 -14.50 -42.58 -59.77
N ALA A 18 -14.18 -41.36 -60.23
CA ALA A 18 -14.05 -41.07 -61.66
C ALA A 18 -12.88 -41.86 -62.30
N LEU A 19 -11.81 -42.10 -61.55
CA LEU A 19 -10.68 -42.93 -61.96
C LEU A 19 -11.04 -44.43 -62.03
N ALA A 20 -11.96 -44.89 -61.17
CA ALA A 20 -12.49 -46.25 -61.18
C ALA A 20 -13.55 -46.48 -62.25
N THR A 21 -14.40 -45.49 -62.58
CA THR A 21 -15.41 -45.64 -63.64
C THR A 21 -14.82 -45.59 -65.04
N SER A 22 -13.70 -44.86 -65.25
CA SER A 22 -12.96 -44.94 -66.53
C SER A 22 -12.22 -46.26 -66.72
N ALA A 23 -11.95 -47.00 -65.63
CA ALA A 23 -11.31 -48.32 -65.69
C ALA A 23 -12.29 -49.48 -65.88
N ILE A 24 -13.61 -49.24 -65.79
CA ILE A 24 -14.67 -50.27 -65.99
C ILE A 24 -15.35 -50.13 -67.36
N SER A 25 -14.87 -49.25 -68.25
CA SER A 25 -15.30 -49.30 -69.66
C SER A 25 -14.58 -50.46 -70.35
N SER A 26 -15.06 -51.68 -70.11
CA SER A 26 -14.75 -52.88 -70.89
C SER A 26 -14.85 -52.54 -72.39
N PRO A 27 -13.88 -52.93 -73.24
CA PRO A 27 -14.07 -52.88 -74.68
C PRO A 27 -15.03 -54.02 -75.06
N ALA A 28 -16.32 -53.78 -74.90
CA ALA A 28 -17.38 -54.66 -75.38
C ALA A 28 -18.04 -54.08 -76.63
N PHE A 29 -17.25 -53.65 -77.61
CA PHE A 29 -17.68 -53.58 -79.02
C PHE A 29 -16.50 -53.35 -79.98
N ALA A 30 -15.98 -54.44 -80.55
CA ALA A 30 -15.77 -54.58 -82.00
C ALA A 30 -15.37 -56.03 -82.29
N ALA A 31 -16.37 -56.80 -82.71
CA ALA A 31 -16.17 -58.07 -83.37
C ALA A 31 -15.43 -57.90 -84.71
N SER A 32 -14.76 -58.99 -85.09
CA SER A 32 -14.47 -59.43 -86.46
C SER A 32 -13.42 -58.70 -87.29
N ALA A 33 -12.47 -59.55 -87.74
CA ALA A 33 -11.69 -59.50 -88.97
C ALA A 33 -10.48 -58.56 -89.03
N GLY A 34 -9.31 -59.17 -89.23
CA GLY A 34 -8.21 -58.55 -89.99
C GLY A 34 -6.87 -58.64 -89.31
N ASP A 35 -6.10 -59.65 -89.69
CA ASP A 35 -4.66 -59.72 -89.52
C ASP A 35 -3.95 -58.44 -90.02
N HIS A 36 -2.98 -58.01 -89.22
CA HIS A 36 -1.66 -57.51 -89.61
C HIS A 36 -1.43 -56.08 -90.19
N HIS A 37 -0.57 -55.36 -89.44
CA HIS A 37 0.46 -54.37 -89.82
C HIS A 37 0.08 -52.90 -90.04
N GLY A 38 -0.15 -52.19 -88.93
CA GLY A 38 0.00 -50.73 -88.83
C GLY A 38 -0.11 -50.27 -87.38
N PHE A 39 0.72 -49.31 -86.95
CA PHE A 39 0.59 -48.70 -85.62
C PHE A 39 -0.85 -48.17 -85.46
N PRO A 40 -1.60 -48.53 -84.40
CA PRO A 40 -3.01 -48.17 -84.24
C PRO A 40 -3.14 -46.70 -83.82
N TRP A 41 -2.89 -45.81 -84.78
CA TRP A 41 -2.83 -44.36 -84.62
C TRP A 41 -4.11 -43.79 -84.01
N LEU A 42 -5.26 -44.39 -84.29
CA LEU A 42 -6.56 -43.93 -83.80
C LEU A 42 -6.73 -44.18 -82.28
N SER A 43 -6.33 -45.35 -81.77
CA SER A 43 -6.42 -45.66 -80.33
C SER A 43 -5.39 -44.88 -79.51
N TRP A 44 -4.20 -44.67 -80.08
CA TRP A 44 -3.18 -43.79 -79.49
C TRP A 44 -3.64 -42.32 -79.43
N ALA A 45 -4.26 -41.81 -80.50
CA ALA A 45 -4.80 -40.45 -80.54
C ALA A 45 -5.91 -40.23 -79.51
N VAL A 46 -6.88 -41.16 -79.39
CA VAL A 46 -7.94 -41.08 -78.36
C VAL A 46 -7.36 -41.10 -76.94
N SER A 47 -6.33 -41.90 -76.70
CA SER A 47 -5.66 -41.96 -75.39
C SER A 47 -4.95 -40.65 -75.04
N ILE A 48 -4.32 -39.99 -76.02
CA ILE A 48 -3.69 -38.67 -75.86
C ILE A 48 -4.74 -37.59 -75.60
N VAL A 49 -5.85 -37.60 -76.35
CA VAL A 49 -6.94 -36.65 -76.14
C VAL A 49 -7.53 -36.81 -74.73
N ASN A 50 -7.74 -38.04 -74.27
CA ASN A 50 -8.20 -38.31 -72.91
C ASN A 50 -7.19 -37.82 -71.85
N LEU A 51 -5.89 -38.06 -72.05
CA LEU A 51 -4.83 -37.55 -71.17
C LEU A 51 -4.81 -36.02 -71.14
N MET A 52 -4.99 -35.35 -72.28
CA MET A 52 -5.03 -33.89 -72.38
C MET A 52 -6.26 -33.30 -71.69
N ILE A 53 -7.43 -33.92 -71.84
CA ILE A 53 -8.66 -33.52 -71.13
C ILE A 53 -8.46 -33.70 -69.62
N PHE A 54 -7.93 -34.84 -69.19
CA PHE A 54 -7.64 -35.10 -67.78
C PHE A 54 -6.63 -34.10 -67.21
N LEU A 55 -5.53 -33.83 -67.92
CA LEU A 55 -4.52 -32.86 -67.51
C LEU A 55 -5.10 -31.44 -67.44
N GLY A 56 -5.97 -31.08 -68.39
CA GLY A 56 -6.69 -29.80 -68.38
C GLY A 56 -7.59 -29.64 -67.14
N ILE A 57 -8.36 -30.68 -66.80
CA ILE A 57 -9.18 -30.71 -65.57
C ILE A 57 -8.27 -30.63 -64.33
N LEU A 58 -7.19 -31.40 -64.29
CA LEU A 58 -6.28 -31.42 -63.15
C LEU A 58 -5.63 -30.05 -62.92
N ILE A 59 -5.15 -29.38 -63.97
CA ILE A 59 -4.57 -28.04 -63.84
C ILE A 59 -5.62 -27.03 -63.40
N LYS A 60 -6.84 -27.08 -63.96
CA LYS A 60 -7.94 -26.16 -63.60
C LYS A 60 -8.35 -26.29 -62.14
N PHE A 61 -8.40 -27.50 -61.58
CA PHE A 61 -8.88 -27.76 -60.21
C PHE A 61 -7.76 -27.83 -59.17
N ALA A 62 -6.63 -28.47 -59.46
CA ALA A 62 -5.52 -28.65 -58.51
C ALA A 62 -4.54 -27.45 -58.50
N GLY A 63 -4.32 -26.80 -59.64
CA GLY A 63 -3.47 -25.62 -59.77
C GLY A 63 -3.76 -24.52 -58.73
N PRO A 64 -5.01 -24.01 -58.63
CA PRO A 64 -5.33 -22.95 -57.67
C PRO A 64 -5.16 -23.41 -56.21
N LYS A 65 -5.43 -24.69 -55.91
CA LYS A 65 -5.31 -25.23 -54.53
C LYS A 65 -3.86 -25.38 -54.08
N ILE A 66 -2.97 -25.74 -55.00
CA ILE A 66 -1.53 -25.84 -54.72
C ILE A 66 -0.95 -24.43 -54.52
N GLN A 67 -1.30 -23.49 -55.41
CA GLN A 67 -0.83 -22.10 -55.30
C GLN A 67 -1.32 -21.44 -53.99
N SER A 68 -2.59 -21.65 -53.61
CA SER A 68 -3.13 -21.10 -52.37
C SER A 68 -2.42 -21.66 -51.14
N PHE A 69 -2.09 -22.95 -51.12
CA PHE A 69 -1.37 -23.59 -50.00
C PHE A 69 0.02 -22.98 -49.79
N PHE A 70 0.80 -22.81 -50.87
CA PHE A 70 2.13 -22.19 -50.76
C PHE A 70 2.05 -20.70 -50.44
N ALA A 71 1.06 -19.97 -50.97
CA ALA A 71 0.83 -18.57 -50.65
C ALA A 71 0.46 -18.38 -49.18
N GLU A 72 -0.43 -19.21 -48.64
CA GLU A 72 -0.84 -19.19 -47.24
C GLU A 72 0.32 -19.55 -46.31
N ARG A 73 1.11 -20.57 -46.66
CA ARG A 73 2.32 -20.92 -45.90
C ARG A 73 3.32 -19.77 -45.86
N ARG A 74 3.56 -19.10 -47.00
CA ARG A 74 4.46 -17.93 -47.06
C ARG A 74 3.93 -16.77 -46.22
N ARG A 75 2.63 -16.47 -46.31
CA ARG A 75 1.98 -15.44 -45.48
C ARG A 75 2.11 -15.74 -43.99
N ALA A 76 1.88 -16.99 -43.58
CA ALA A 76 2.02 -17.40 -42.19
C ALA A 76 3.46 -17.21 -41.67
N PHE A 77 4.48 -17.54 -42.47
CA PHE A 77 5.87 -17.30 -42.10
C PHE A 77 6.21 -15.81 -41.96
N THR A 78 5.79 -14.99 -42.91
CA THR A 78 6.00 -13.53 -42.84
C THR A 78 5.30 -12.94 -41.63
N TYR A 79 4.04 -13.33 -41.39
CA TYR A 79 3.28 -12.90 -40.22
C TYR A 79 3.96 -13.29 -38.91
N ASN A 80 4.39 -14.54 -38.77
CA ASN A 80 5.06 -15.00 -37.56
C ASN A 80 6.40 -14.28 -37.33
N LEU A 81 7.13 -13.95 -38.40
CA LEU A 81 8.40 -13.22 -38.30
C LEU A 81 8.16 -11.75 -37.89
N GLU A 82 7.15 -11.11 -38.48
CA GLU A 82 6.75 -9.75 -38.13
C GLU A 82 6.26 -9.67 -36.68
N GLU A 83 5.43 -10.64 -36.26
CA GLU A 83 4.93 -10.72 -34.90
C GLU A 83 6.05 -11.00 -33.89
N ALA A 84 6.99 -11.89 -34.21
CA ALA A 84 8.16 -12.12 -33.37
C ALA A 84 9.03 -10.86 -33.26
N SER A 85 9.22 -10.12 -34.36
CA SER A 85 9.95 -8.84 -34.31
C SER A 85 9.21 -7.78 -33.51
N ARG A 86 7.87 -7.73 -33.59
CA ARG A 86 7.03 -6.81 -32.83
C ARG A 86 7.13 -7.10 -31.34
N LEU A 87 6.94 -8.36 -30.95
CA LEU A 87 7.05 -8.82 -29.56
C LEU A 87 8.45 -8.57 -28.99
N ARG A 88 9.51 -8.79 -29.79
CA ARG A 88 10.87 -8.48 -29.36
C ARG A 88 11.06 -6.98 -29.08
N LYS A 89 10.62 -6.11 -29.98
CA LYS A 89 10.69 -4.65 -29.78
C LYS A 89 9.86 -4.20 -28.58
N GLU A 90 8.69 -4.78 -28.39
CA GLU A 90 7.84 -4.50 -27.22
C GLU A 90 8.52 -4.94 -25.92
N ALA A 91 9.15 -6.12 -25.90
CA ALA A 91 9.90 -6.61 -24.74
C ALA A 91 11.13 -5.73 -24.45
N GLU A 92 11.89 -5.31 -25.47
CA GLU A 92 13.02 -4.38 -25.32
C GLU A 92 12.54 -3.03 -24.76
N ALA A 93 11.47 -2.46 -25.31
CA ALA A 93 10.90 -1.20 -24.80
C ALA A 93 10.39 -1.31 -23.35
N ARG A 94 9.78 -2.44 -22.99
CA ARG A 94 9.36 -2.71 -21.60
C ARG A 94 10.55 -2.85 -20.66
N LEU A 95 11.61 -3.51 -21.11
CA LEU A 95 12.83 -3.67 -20.33
C LEU A 95 13.46 -2.29 -20.05
N ASP A 96 13.56 -1.44 -21.06
CA ASP A 96 14.07 -0.07 -20.90
C ASP A 96 13.18 0.76 -19.96
N GLU A 97 11.86 0.64 -20.09
CA GLU A 97 10.88 1.29 -19.18
C GLU A 97 11.07 0.82 -17.73
N TYR A 98 11.27 -0.48 -17.49
CA TYR A 98 11.49 -1.02 -16.16
C TYR A 98 12.86 -0.62 -15.60
N THR A 99 13.92 -0.65 -16.39
CA THR A 99 15.25 -0.21 -15.97
C THR A 99 15.23 1.27 -15.59
N ALA A 100 14.62 2.13 -16.42
CA ALA A 100 14.48 3.55 -16.10
C ALA A 100 13.66 3.78 -14.82
N ARG A 101 12.61 2.98 -14.58
CA ARG A 101 11.84 3.03 -13.32
C ARG A 101 12.65 2.57 -12.12
N LEU A 102 13.47 1.54 -12.26
CA LEU A 102 14.33 1.06 -11.18
C LEU A 102 15.38 2.11 -10.80
N ASP A 103 16.00 2.75 -11.80
CA ASP A 103 16.97 3.82 -11.57
C ASP A 103 16.31 5.05 -10.90
N ALA A 104 15.10 5.42 -11.34
CA ALA A 104 14.33 6.48 -10.71
C ALA A 104 13.96 6.14 -9.25
N LEU A 105 13.54 4.90 -8.97
CA LEU A 105 13.24 4.42 -7.62
C LEU A 105 14.47 4.39 -6.72
N GLU A 106 15.65 4.07 -7.25
CA GLU A 106 16.91 4.13 -6.51
C GLU A 106 17.23 5.57 -6.08
N SER A 107 17.12 6.52 -7.01
CA SER A 107 17.31 7.94 -6.73
C SER A 107 16.27 8.46 -5.72
N GLU A 108 15.01 8.11 -5.88
CA GLU A 108 13.94 8.51 -4.96
C GLU A 108 14.15 7.91 -3.56
N ARG A 109 14.59 6.65 -3.48
CA ARG A 109 14.92 6.02 -2.19
C ARG A 109 16.06 6.75 -1.50
N GLN A 110 17.14 7.10 -2.21
CA GLN A 110 18.25 7.82 -1.61
C GLN A 110 17.82 9.19 -1.10
N GLN A 111 17.04 9.93 -1.90
CA GLN A 111 16.48 11.22 -1.48
C GLN A 111 15.58 11.08 -0.25
N LEU A 112 14.76 10.04 -0.20
CA LEU A 112 13.88 9.76 0.93
C LEU A 112 14.67 9.42 2.20
N LEU A 113 15.76 8.64 2.08
CA LEU A 113 16.64 8.34 3.21
C LEU A 113 17.32 9.61 3.74
N ASP A 114 17.84 10.45 2.85
CA ASP A 114 18.49 11.72 3.22
C ASP A 114 17.49 12.66 3.92
N GLU A 115 16.27 12.75 3.40
CA GLU A 115 15.16 13.50 4.00
C GLU A 115 14.81 12.95 5.40
N TYR A 116 14.69 11.64 5.56
CA TYR A 116 14.43 11.03 6.87
C TYR A 116 15.56 11.26 7.87
N HIS A 117 16.82 11.20 7.44
CA HIS A 117 17.96 11.54 8.30
C HIS A 117 17.91 13.01 8.74
N ALA A 118 17.64 13.93 7.81
CA ALA A 118 17.52 15.35 8.12
C ALA A 118 16.33 15.65 9.05
N GLN A 119 15.18 15.00 8.83
CA GLN A 119 14.02 15.12 9.71
C GLN A 119 14.29 14.53 11.10
N GLY A 120 14.97 13.37 11.16
CA GLY A 120 15.37 12.72 12.41
C GLY A 120 16.28 13.60 13.25
N GLU A 121 17.31 14.21 12.66
CA GLU A 121 18.20 15.13 13.39
C GLU A 121 17.46 16.39 13.85
N ARG A 122 16.60 16.98 13.01
CA ARG A 122 15.78 18.14 13.42
C ARG A 122 14.84 17.82 14.59
N GLU A 123 14.18 16.67 14.56
CA GLU A 123 13.25 16.28 15.62
C GLU A 123 14.01 15.91 16.91
N LYS A 124 15.18 15.29 16.79
CA LYS A 124 16.09 15.05 17.92
C LYS A 124 16.50 16.37 18.58
N ASP A 125 16.95 17.35 17.81
CA ASP A 125 17.35 18.66 18.33
C ASP A 125 16.18 19.38 19.00
N ARG A 126 15.00 19.36 18.37
CA ARG A 126 13.77 19.90 18.92
C ARG A 126 13.38 19.22 20.25
N LEU A 127 13.49 17.89 20.33
CA LEU A 127 13.18 17.14 21.53
C LEU A 127 14.16 17.46 22.66
N ILE A 128 15.46 17.58 22.35
CA ILE A 128 16.48 17.98 23.31
C ILE A 128 16.20 19.41 23.84
N GLU A 129 15.86 20.35 22.96
CA GLU A 129 15.51 21.72 23.37
C GLU A 129 14.24 21.76 24.24
N ALA A 130 13.20 21.03 23.83
CA ALA A 130 11.96 20.90 24.61
C ALA A 130 12.22 20.29 25.99
N ALA A 131 13.05 19.24 26.07
CA ALA A 131 13.43 18.60 27.32
C ALA A 131 14.21 19.56 28.22
N LYS A 132 15.19 20.30 27.69
CA LYS A 132 15.92 21.33 28.46
C LYS A 132 14.97 22.38 29.03
N LYS A 133 14.05 22.90 28.20
CA LYS A 133 13.05 23.88 28.64
C LYS A 133 12.12 23.31 29.73
N GLN A 134 11.74 22.04 29.61
CA GLN A 134 10.91 21.37 30.61
C GLN A 134 11.65 21.17 31.93
N VAL A 135 12.94 20.82 31.89
CA VAL A 135 13.80 20.70 33.07
C VAL A 135 13.96 22.05 33.77
N GLU A 136 14.24 23.13 33.02
CA GLU A 136 14.34 24.48 33.59
C GLU A 136 13.03 24.91 34.26
N LYS A 137 11.89 24.64 33.60
CA LYS A 137 10.57 24.92 34.19
C LYS A 137 10.36 24.10 35.47
N MET A 138 10.65 22.80 35.43
CA MET A 138 10.50 21.92 36.59
C MET A 138 11.36 22.39 37.77
N ARG A 139 12.58 22.85 37.50
CA ARG A 139 13.47 23.41 38.53
C ARG A 139 12.90 24.70 39.12
N ALA A 140 12.42 25.62 38.28
CA ALA A 140 11.80 26.86 38.74
C ALA A 140 10.55 26.59 39.59
N ASP A 141 9.71 25.66 39.18
CA ASP A 141 8.51 25.24 39.91
C ASP A 141 8.90 24.61 41.26
N ALA A 142 9.92 23.73 41.27
CA ALA A 142 10.42 23.12 42.50
C ALA A 142 11.00 24.16 43.48
N GLU A 143 11.78 25.12 42.99
CA GLU A 143 12.32 26.21 43.81
C GLU A 143 11.19 27.08 44.40
N LEU A 144 10.12 27.34 43.64
CA LEU A 144 8.95 28.05 44.12
C LEU A 144 8.23 27.26 45.21
N THR A 145 8.01 25.96 45.01
CA THR A 145 7.38 25.08 46.00
C THR A 145 8.20 25.00 47.28
N ILE A 146 9.53 24.83 47.18
CA ILE A 146 10.42 24.80 48.35
C ILE A 146 10.30 26.12 49.14
N LYS A 147 10.31 27.28 48.46
CA LYS A 147 10.14 28.58 49.13
C LYS A 147 8.79 28.69 49.84
N GLN A 148 7.72 28.17 49.24
CA GLN A 148 6.40 28.16 49.86
C GLN A 148 6.35 27.23 51.08
N ASP A 149 6.94 26.05 50.98
CA ASP A 149 6.95 25.06 52.07
C ASP A 149 7.82 25.52 53.23
N VAL A 150 8.96 26.16 52.97
CA VAL A 150 9.77 26.81 54.03
C VAL A 150 8.96 27.89 54.74
N LYS A 151 8.25 28.76 54.01
CA LYS A 151 7.38 29.78 54.64
C LYS A 151 6.28 29.16 55.50
N LYS A 152 5.64 28.09 55.02
CA LYS A 152 4.62 27.36 55.80
C LYS A 152 5.22 26.70 57.04
N ALA A 153 6.41 26.10 56.93
CA ALA A 153 7.10 25.47 58.04
C ALA A 153 7.46 26.49 59.13
N VAL A 154 7.99 27.65 58.75
CA VAL A 154 8.27 28.76 59.69
C VAL A 154 7.00 29.23 60.39
N ALA A 155 5.93 29.50 59.65
CA ALA A 155 4.65 29.92 60.23
C ALA A 155 4.05 28.86 61.19
N ASN A 156 4.23 27.58 60.89
CA ASN A 156 3.80 26.50 61.78
C ASN A 156 4.65 26.43 63.06
N LEU A 157 5.96 26.63 62.97
CA LEU A 157 6.84 26.70 64.14
C LEU A 157 6.52 27.90 65.03
N GLU A 158 6.25 29.06 64.43
CA GLU A 158 5.81 30.26 65.16
C GLU A 158 4.51 30.01 65.93
N ARG A 159 3.52 29.38 65.28
CA ARG A 159 2.25 29.00 65.95
C ARG A 159 2.49 28.05 67.12
N GLN A 160 3.30 27.00 66.93
CA GLN A 160 3.63 26.05 68.00
C GLN A 160 4.35 26.72 69.17
N ALA A 161 5.26 27.67 68.88
CA ALA A 161 5.95 28.43 69.91
C ALA A 161 4.99 29.35 70.70
N VAL A 162 4.05 30.00 70.01
CA VAL A 162 3.00 30.81 70.65
C VAL A 162 2.10 29.95 71.52
N ASP A 163 1.63 28.81 71.01
CA ASP A 163 0.77 27.88 71.76
C ASP A 163 1.47 27.36 73.02
N LEU A 164 2.75 26.98 72.92
CA LEU A 164 3.55 26.55 74.07
C LEU A 164 3.77 27.68 75.09
N ALA A 165 4.05 28.90 74.61
CA ALA A 165 4.21 30.07 75.47
C ALA A 165 2.92 30.40 76.23
N VAL A 166 1.77 30.34 75.56
CA VAL A 166 0.45 30.51 76.18
C VAL A 166 0.20 29.40 77.20
N GLU A 167 0.50 28.15 76.89
CA GLU A 167 0.35 27.03 77.83
C GLU A 167 1.21 27.22 79.09
N MET A 168 2.48 27.60 78.94
CA MET A 168 3.38 27.89 80.06
C MET A 168 2.87 29.07 80.91
N ALA A 169 2.42 30.15 80.26
CA ALA A 169 1.82 31.29 80.96
C ALA A 169 0.56 30.86 81.73
N HIS A 170 -0.28 30.01 81.15
CA HIS A 170 -1.47 29.47 81.81
C HIS A 170 -1.12 28.62 83.04
N ARG A 171 -0.08 27.76 82.94
CA ARG A 171 0.42 26.95 84.07
C ARG A 171 0.98 27.84 85.19
N MET A 172 1.85 28.80 84.86
CA MET A 172 2.42 29.73 85.84
C MET A 172 1.36 30.61 86.51
N ALA A 173 0.36 31.08 85.74
CA ALA A 173 -0.76 31.85 86.27
C ALA A 173 -1.57 30.99 87.26
N ASN A 174 -1.91 29.75 86.91
CA ASN A 174 -2.62 28.84 87.80
C ASN A 174 -1.84 28.54 89.10
N GLU A 175 -0.52 28.32 89.04
CA GLU A 175 0.31 28.10 90.23
C GLU A 175 0.35 29.33 91.16
N LYS A 176 0.49 30.54 90.61
CA LYS A 176 0.49 31.78 91.41
C LYS A 176 -0.89 32.14 91.97
N LEU A 177 -1.95 31.79 91.26
CA LEU A 177 -3.34 31.95 91.72
C LEU A 177 -3.62 31.08 92.96
N ASP A 178 -3.03 29.89 93.04
CA ASP A 178 -3.22 28.96 94.14
C ASP A 178 -2.42 29.36 95.41
N ALA A 179 -1.17 29.81 95.26
CA ALA A 179 -0.30 30.11 96.40
C ALA A 179 -0.55 31.47 97.10
N ALA A 180 -0.97 32.52 96.38
CA ALA A 180 -1.14 33.86 96.97
C ALA A 180 -2.16 34.78 96.25
N GLY A 181 -2.78 34.34 95.16
CA GLY A 181 -3.46 35.23 94.21
C GLY A 181 -4.95 35.48 94.44
N ARG A 182 -5.68 34.52 95.04
CA ARG A 182 -7.15 34.54 95.03
C ARG A 182 -7.78 35.73 95.76
N ASN A 183 -7.24 36.17 96.89
CA ASN A 183 -7.77 37.36 97.61
C ASN A 183 -7.34 38.68 96.96
N ARG A 184 -6.09 38.78 96.49
CA ARG A 184 -5.57 40.01 95.83
C ARG A 184 -6.27 40.35 94.51
N LEU A 185 -6.72 39.36 93.75
CA LEU A 185 -7.47 39.59 92.51
C LEU A 185 -8.89 40.08 92.77
N VAL A 186 -9.54 39.57 93.82
CA VAL A 186 -10.86 40.05 94.25
C VAL A 186 -10.74 41.49 94.75
N ASP A 187 -9.74 41.80 95.58
CA ASP A 187 -9.51 43.15 96.08
C ASP A 187 -9.16 44.14 94.95
N GLY A 188 -8.36 43.72 93.97
CA GLY A 188 -8.01 44.52 92.79
C GLY A 188 -9.20 44.79 91.87
N TYR A 189 -10.05 43.78 91.63
CA TYR A 189 -11.26 43.94 90.82
C TYR A 189 -12.29 44.86 91.48
N VAL A 190 -12.46 44.75 92.80
CA VAL A 190 -13.31 45.67 93.58
C VAL A 190 -12.76 47.10 93.56
N ALA A 191 -11.44 47.28 93.65
CA ALA A 191 -10.80 48.59 93.56
C ALA A 191 -10.93 49.23 92.16
N GLU A 192 -10.81 48.45 91.09
CA GLU A 192 -10.94 48.93 89.71
C GLU A 192 -12.39 49.30 89.36
N LEU A 193 -13.37 48.51 89.82
CA LEU A 193 -14.79 48.87 89.73
C LEU A 193 -15.11 50.15 90.51
N GLY A 194 -14.50 50.34 91.68
CA GLY A 194 -14.61 51.56 92.47
C GLY A 194 -14.05 52.79 91.73
N GLN A 195 -12.89 52.66 91.08
CA GLN A 195 -12.27 53.75 90.31
C GLN A 195 -13.03 54.08 89.02
N ASN A 196 -13.52 53.08 88.28
CA ASN A 196 -14.30 53.31 87.06
C ASN A 196 -15.67 53.92 87.36
N SER A 197 -16.28 53.58 88.51
CA SER A 197 -17.51 54.21 88.99
C SER A 197 -17.28 55.67 89.45
N ALA A 198 -16.11 55.97 90.02
CA ALA A 198 -15.73 57.34 90.36
C ALA A 198 -15.38 58.18 89.11
N LYS A 199 -14.82 57.54 88.07
CA LYS A 199 -14.44 58.20 86.81
C LYS A 199 -15.64 58.51 85.91
N SER A 200 -16.68 57.67 85.91
CA SER A 200 -17.95 57.96 85.22
C SER A 200 -18.81 59.03 85.92
N ALA A 201 -18.58 59.28 87.22
CA ALA A 201 -19.21 60.38 87.96
C ALA A 201 -18.56 61.76 87.72
N GLN A 202 -17.34 61.80 87.18
CA GLN A 202 -16.59 63.04 86.89
C GLN A 202 -16.76 63.57 85.45
N THR A 203 -17.40 62.83 84.54
CA THR A 203 -17.61 63.24 83.14
C THR A 203 -18.98 63.87 82.85
N THR A 204 -19.73 64.29 83.86
CA THR A 204 -20.92 65.13 83.66
C THR A 204 -20.64 66.58 84.09
N PRO A 205 -20.11 67.45 83.22
CA PRO A 205 -20.32 68.87 83.33
C PRO A 205 -21.57 69.28 82.54
N ALA A 206 -22.46 69.98 83.25
CA ALA A 206 -23.50 70.94 82.81
C ALA A 206 -24.11 70.80 81.41
#